data_AF-R9H0F5-F1
#
_entry.id   AF-R9H0F5-F1
#
_cell.length_a   1.000
_cell.length_b   1.000
_cell.length_c   1.000
_cell.angle_alpha   90.00
_cell.angle_beta   90.00
_cell.angle_gamma   90.00
#
_symmetry.space_group_name_H-M   'P 1'
#
loop_
_entity.id
_entity.type
_entity.pdbx_description
1 polymer ?
#
loop_
_entity_poly.entity_id
_entity_poly.type
_entity_poly.pdbx_seq_one_letter_code
_entity_poly.pdbx_strand_id
1 'polypeptide(L)'
;MLFSEIVGQKEIKQQLIQTVAEQRVSHARLFLGPEGSGSLALALAYAQYVSCENRSPEDSCGVCASCRKYSRLIHPDLHFSYPFFAKKPDETALNFIQEWREAFLKNPYLNLDEWRHQLDAENKQANINIAECHQIIRKLSLKPFESEYKVLIMWLPEYLDKEGNALLKVIEEPPQKTLFYW
;
A
#
# COMPACT_ATOMS: atom_id res chain seq x y z
N MET A 1 -5.81 -10.21 -1.55
CA MET A 1 -5.51 -10.55 -0.16
C MET A 1 -6.75 -10.38 0.68
N LEU A 2 -7.17 -11.47 1.33
CA LEU A 2 -8.30 -11.54 2.25
C LEU A 2 -7.79 -11.42 3.69
N PHE A 3 -8.64 -10.98 4.61
CA PHE A 3 -8.28 -10.98 6.04
C PHE A 3 -8.07 -12.40 6.58
N SER A 4 -8.83 -13.37 6.05
CA SER A 4 -8.70 -14.79 6.35
C SER A 4 -7.35 -15.41 5.94
N GLU A 5 -6.64 -14.82 4.97
CA GLU A 5 -5.31 -15.27 4.52
C GLU A 5 -4.17 -14.80 5.44
N ILE A 6 -4.42 -13.79 6.28
CA ILE A 6 -3.41 -13.24 7.21
C ILE A 6 -3.41 -14.05 8.50
N VAL A 7 -2.24 -14.43 9.00
CA VAL A 7 -2.14 -15.19 10.25
C VAL A 7 -2.38 -14.28 11.46
N GLY A 8 -3.25 -14.69 12.38
CA GLY A 8 -3.47 -13.97 13.64
C GLY A 8 -4.23 -12.64 13.50
N GLN A 9 -3.89 -11.67 14.36
CA GLN A 9 -4.42 -10.29 14.38
C GLN A 9 -5.96 -10.15 14.43
N LYS A 10 -6.65 -11.06 15.14
CA LYS A 10 -8.13 -11.11 15.16
C LYS A 10 -8.78 -9.78 15.57
N GLU A 11 -8.28 -9.17 16.63
CA GLU A 11 -8.82 -7.91 17.17
C GLU A 11 -8.64 -6.75 16.20
N ILE A 12 -7.46 -6.62 15.59
CA ILE A 12 -7.16 -5.57 14.62
C ILE A 12 -8.04 -5.72 13.38
N LYS A 13 -8.18 -6.94 12.85
CA LYS A 13 -9.06 -7.22 11.70
C LYS A 13 -10.51 -6.81 12.00
N GLN A 14 -11.03 -7.17 13.17
CA GLN A 14 -12.38 -6.77 13.58
C GLN A 14 -12.53 -5.25 13.70
N GLN A 15 -11.54 -4.55 14.25
CA GLN A 15 -11.55 -3.09 14.31
C GLN A 15 -11.58 -2.46 12.91
N LEU A 16 -10.75 -2.94 11.98
CA LEU A 16 -10.73 -2.45 10.60
C LEU A 16 -12.08 -2.65 9.90
N ILE A 17 -12.66 -3.84 10.03
CA ILE A 17 -13.99 -4.16 9.52
C ILE A 17 -15.03 -3.18 10.06
N GLN A 18 -15.03 -2.94 11.38
CA GLN A 18 -15.97 -2.04 12.05
C GLN A 18 -15.84 -0.60 11.52
N THR A 19 -14.62 -0.11 11.28
CA THR A 19 -14.44 1.26 10.77
C THR A 19 -15.08 1.46 9.39
N VAL A 20 -15.11 0.43 8.54
CA VAL A 20 -15.79 0.50 7.24
C VAL A 20 -17.30 0.37 7.40
N ALA A 21 -17.76 -0.54 8.28
CA ALA A 21 -19.18 -0.72 8.56
C ALA A 21 -19.85 0.58 9.08
N GLU A 22 -19.12 1.34 9.90
CA GLU A 22 -19.57 2.61 10.46
C GLU A 22 -19.28 3.82 9.56
N GLN A 23 -18.68 3.63 8.38
CA GLN A 23 -18.27 4.71 7.48
C GLN A 23 -17.27 5.70 8.12
N ARG A 24 -16.43 5.21 9.05
CA ARG A 24 -15.40 5.97 9.78
C ARG A 24 -13.99 5.59 9.34
N VAL A 25 -13.78 5.54 8.03
CA VAL A 25 -12.47 5.24 7.44
C VAL A 25 -11.57 6.48 7.53
N SER A 26 -10.50 6.40 8.33
CA SER A 26 -9.50 7.47 8.43
C SER A 26 -8.75 7.63 7.11
N HIS A 27 -8.51 8.89 6.70
CA HIS A 27 -7.74 9.20 5.50
C HIS A 27 -6.27 8.78 5.61
N ALA A 28 -5.71 8.72 6.82
CA ALA A 28 -4.35 8.25 7.08
C ALA A 28 -4.33 7.21 8.21
N ARG A 29 -3.59 6.12 8.02
CA ARG A 29 -3.44 5.04 9.01
C ARG A 29 -2.06 4.40 8.96
N LEU A 30 -1.41 4.32 10.12
CA LEU A 30 -0.11 3.67 10.32
C LEU A 30 -0.30 2.26 10.87
N PHE A 31 0.23 1.28 10.15
CA PHE A 31 0.28 -0.15 10.49
C PHE A 31 1.64 -0.47 11.11
N LEU A 32 1.83 -0.04 12.36
CA LEU A 32 3.07 -0.28 13.09
C LEU A 32 3.12 -1.71 13.65
N GLY A 33 4.20 -2.44 13.34
CA GLY A 33 4.48 -3.76 13.88
C GLY A 33 5.92 -4.17 13.62
N PRO A 34 6.45 -5.19 14.33
CA PRO A 34 7.78 -5.71 14.05
C PRO A 34 7.85 -6.31 12.63
N GLU A 35 9.06 -6.45 12.12
CA GLU A 35 9.30 -7.11 10.84
C GLU A 35 8.67 -8.52 10.81
N GLY A 36 8.06 -8.88 9.68
CA GLY A 36 7.35 -10.16 9.54
C GLY A 36 5.99 -10.24 10.24
N SER A 37 5.53 -9.19 10.94
CA SER A 37 4.21 -9.18 11.60
C SER A 37 3.01 -9.19 10.65
N GLY A 38 3.23 -8.88 9.36
CA GLY A 38 2.18 -8.83 8.34
C GLY A 38 1.48 -7.48 8.21
N SER A 39 2.07 -6.37 8.68
CA SER A 39 1.52 -5.00 8.51
C SER A 39 1.20 -4.66 7.06
N LEU A 40 2.12 -4.95 6.13
CA LEU A 40 1.91 -4.66 4.71
C LEU A 40 0.77 -5.50 4.11
N ALA A 41 0.72 -6.79 4.47
CA ALA A 41 -0.36 -7.69 4.10
C ALA A 41 -1.71 -7.19 4.63
N LEU A 42 -1.75 -6.73 5.88
CA LEU A 42 -2.94 -6.17 6.51
C LEU A 42 -3.42 -4.88 5.85
N ALA A 43 -2.50 -3.97 5.52
CA ALA A 43 -2.82 -2.75 4.78
C ALA A 43 -3.44 -3.08 3.41
N LEU A 44 -2.93 -4.08 2.70
CA LEU A 44 -3.48 -4.52 1.43
C LEU A 44 -4.86 -5.19 1.58
N ALA A 45 -5.03 -6.06 2.57
CA ALA A 45 -6.33 -6.68 2.85
C ALA A 45 -7.39 -5.64 3.18
N TYR A 46 -7.02 -4.63 3.97
CA TYR A 46 -7.91 -3.54 4.30
C TYR A 46 -8.27 -2.67 3.09
N ALA A 47 -7.28 -2.34 2.25
CA ALA A 47 -7.52 -1.63 0.99
C ALA A 47 -8.49 -2.40 0.09
N GLN A 48 -8.28 -3.72 -0.06
CA GLN A 48 -9.18 -4.59 -0.81
C GLN A 48 -10.60 -4.59 -0.22
N TYR A 49 -10.73 -4.64 1.11
CA TYR A 49 -12.02 -4.64 1.80
C TYR A 49 -12.80 -3.34 1.57
N VAL A 50 -12.11 -2.19 1.62
CA VAL A 50 -12.69 -0.87 1.32
C VAL A 50 -13.18 -0.81 -0.14
N SER A 51 -12.39 -1.32 -1.10
CA SER A 51 -12.74 -1.30 -2.53
C SER A 51 -13.66 -2.45 -2.99
N CYS A 52 -13.94 -3.43 -2.14
CA CYS A 52 -14.73 -4.60 -2.51
C CYS A 52 -16.22 -4.28 -2.72
N GLU A 53 -16.71 -4.57 -3.92
CA GLU A 53 -18.12 -4.38 -4.32
C GLU A 53 -19.12 -5.23 -3.54
N ASN A 54 -18.75 -6.45 -3.16
CA ASN A 54 -19.66 -7.45 -2.55
C ASN A 54 -19.09 -8.00 -1.22
N ARG A 55 -18.53 -7.13 -0.39
CA ARG A 55 -17.90 -7.54 0.89
C ARG A 55 -18.91 -8.19 1.83
N SER A 56 -18.45 -9.21 2.57
CA SER A 56 -19.20 -9.80 3.69
C SER A 56 -18.97 -8.97 4.96
N PRO A 57 -19.69 -9.25 6.06
CA PRO A 57 -19.40 -8.62 7.35
C PRO A 57 -18.02 -8.93 7.91
N GLU A 58 -17.31 -9.93 7.38
CA GLU A 58 -16.03 -10.38 7.93
C GLU A 58 -14.85 -10.25 6.96
N ASP A 59 -15.09 -10.20 5.65
CA ASP A 59 -14.01 -10.20 4.65
C ASP A 59 -14.46 -9.67 3.27
N SER A 60 -13.49 -9.48 2.39
CA SER A 60 -13.74 -9.19 0.97
C SER A 60 -14.27 -10.44 0.25
N CYS A 61 -15.05 -10.29 -0.81
CA CYS A 61 -15.59 -11.45 -1.53
C CYS A 61 -14.55 -12.26 -2.33
N GLY A 62 -13.39 -11.67 -2.64
CA GLY A 62 -12.34 -12.31 -3.44
C GLY A 62 -12.65 -12.48 -4.95
N VAL A 63 -13.90 -12.33 -5.37
CA VAL A 63 -14.35 -12.71 -6.73
C VAL A 63 -14.84 -11.56 -7.61
N CYS A 64 -15.18 -10.39 -7.04
CA CYS A 64 -15.62 -9.22 -7.83
C CYS A 64 -14.48 -8.63 -8.68
N ALA A 65 -14.81 -7.73 -9.62
CA ALA A 65 -13.83 -7.14 -10.53
C ALA A 65 -12.71 -6.42 -9.77
N SER A 66 -13.07 -5.63 -8.75
CA SER A 66 -12.08 -4.99 -7.88
C SER A 66 -11.19 -6.01 -7.15
N CYS A 67 -11.77 -7.01 -6.47
CA CYS A 67 -11.00 -8.04 -5.74
C CYS A 67 -10.02 -8.81 -6.63
N ARG A 68 -10.43 -9.16 -7.86
CA ARG A 68 -9.55 -9.84 -8.84
C ARG A 68 -8.40 -8.98 -9.33
N LYS A 69 -8.52 -7.65 -9.27
CA LYS A 69 -7.42 -6.71 -9.59
C LYS A 69 -6.51 -6.53 -8.38
N TYR A 70 -7.08 -6.46 -7.17
CA TYR A 70 -6.31 -6.43 -5.91
C TYR A 70 -5.47 -7.69 -5.72
N SER A 71 -6.00 -8.88 -5.99
CA SER A 71 -5.25 -10.14 -5.86
C SER A 71 -4.03 -10.23 -6.78
N ARG A 72 -3.99 -9.41 -7.83
CA ARG A 72 -2.85 -9.29 -8.76
C ARG A 72 -2.10 -7.96 -8.62
N LEU A 73 -2.47 -7.13 -7.64
CA LEU A 73 -1.87 -5.80 -7.39
C LEU A 73 -1.92 -4.87 -8.62
N ILE A 74 -2.98 -4.99 -9.42
CA ILE A 74 -3.19 -4.24 -10.67
C ILE A 74 -4.41 -3.32 -10.62
N HIS A 75 -4.99 -3.10 -9.44
CA HIS A 75 -6.13 -2.22 -9.30
C HIS A 75 -5.70 -0.78 -9.64
N PRO A 76 -6.42 -0.06 -10.53
CA PRO A 76 -6.00 1.26 -11.00
C PRO A 76 -5.92 2.29 -9.87
N ASP A 77 -6.79 2.15 -8.88
CA ASP A 77 -6.83 3.02 -7.69
C ASP A 77 -5.98 2.53 -6.51
N LEU A 78 -5.16 1.49 -6.72
CA LEU A 78 -4.20 1.00 -5.75
C LEU A 78 -2.80 1.45 -6.16
N HIS A 79 -2.15 2.20 -5.28
CA HIS A 79 -0.82 2.72 -5.49
C HIS A 79 0.12 2.20 -4.41
N PHE A 80 1.35 1.90 -4.81
CA PHE A 80 2.40 1.51 -3.90
C PHE A 80 3.54 2.52 -3.95
N SER A 81 4.13 2.75 -2.79
CA SER A 81 5.44 3.35 -2.62
C SER A 81 6.24 2.48 -1.66
N TYR A 82 7.53 2.30 -1.90
CA TYR A 82 8.41 1.42 -1.14
C TYR A 82 9.86 1.84 -1.41
N PRO A 83 10.84 1.45 -0.58
CA PRO A 83 12.24 1.76 -0.83
C PRO A 83 12.71 1.07 -2.12
N PHE A 84 13.43 1.79 -2.97
CA PHE A 84 14.03 1.23 -4.19
C PHE A 84 15.49 1.70 -4.35
N PHE A 85 16.20 1.10 -5.32
CA PHE A 85 17.63 1.34 -5.54
C PHE A 85 17.83 2.13 -6.84
N ALA A 86 17.56 3.43 -6.77
CA ALA A 86 17.61 4.32 -7.92
C ALA A 86 19.02 4.35 -8.56
N LYS A 87 19.09 4.08 -9.87
CA LYS A 87 20.27 4.33 -10.72
C LYS A 87 20.24 5.74 -11.30
N LYS A 88 19.05 6.32 -11.46
CA LYS A 88 18.84 7.69 -11.95
C LYS A 88 17.95 8.50 -11.00
N PRO A 89 18.12 9.84 -10.93
CA PRO A 89 17.35 10.68 -10.00
C PRO A 89 15.83 10.69 -10.23
N ASP A 90 15.39 10.41 -11.46
CA ASP A 90 13.99 10.42 -11.89
C ASP A 90 13.29 9.05 -11.77
N GLU A 91 14.01 8.01 -11.35
CA GLU A 91 13.41 6.70 -11.08
C GLU A 91 12.50 6.75 -9.86
N THR A 92 11.40 6.01 -9.94
CA THR A 92 10.29 5.95 -8.99
C THR A 92 9.96 4.48 -8.67
N ALA A 93 9.11 4.23 -7.68
CA ALA A 93 8.66 2.88 -7.35
C ALA A 93 8.01 2.17 -8.57
N LEU A 94 7.38 2.92 -9.47
CA LEU A 94 6.77 2.35 -10.68
C LEU A 94 7.76 1.66 -11.61
N ASN A 95 9.03 2.08 -11.61
CA ASN A 95 10.05 1.46 -12.43
C ASN A 95 10.36 0.01 -12.00
N PHE A 96 9.97 -0.36 -10.77
CA PHE A 96 10.21 -1.67 -10.15
C PHE A 96 8.91 -2.43 -9.84
N ILE A 97 7.79 -2.02 -10.48
CA ILE A 97 6.47 -2.54 -10.13
C ILE A 97 6.29 -4.03 -10.47
N GLN A 98 7.01 -4.55 -11.47
CA GLN A 98 6.91 -5.97 -11.83
C GLN A 98 7.56 -6.84 -10.74
N GLU A 99 8.78 -6.47 -10.35
CA GLU A 99 9.55 -7.12 -9.31
C GLU A 99 8.85 -7.01 -7.97
N TRP A 100 8.25 -5.86 -7.66
CA TRP A 100 7.46 -5.67 -6.44
C TRP A 100 6.28 -6.63 -6.38
N ARG A 101 5.54 -6.78 -7.49
CA ARG A 101 4.41 -7.69 -7.56
C ARG A 101 4.84 -9.13 -7.37
N GLU A 102 5.92 -9.53 -8.03
CA GLU A 102 6.48 -10.88 -7.89
C GLU A 102 6.92 -11.16 -6.45
N ALA A 103 7.66 -10.23 -5.82
CA ALA A 103 8.12 -10.35 -4.45
C ALA A 103 6.96 -10.47 -3.47
N PHE A 104 5.98 -9.56 -3.56
CA PHE A 104 4.84 -9.54 -2.65
C PHE A 104 3.93 -10.76 -2.83
N LEU A 105 3.65 -11.17 -4.07
CA LEU A 105 2.80 -12.34 -4.32
C LEU A 105 3.49 -13.65 -3.90
N LYS A 106 4.82 -13.68 -3.92
CA LYS A 106 5.62 -14.82 -3.41
C LYS A 106 5.63 -14.86 -1.89
N ASN A 107 5.85 -13.72 -1.23
CA ASN A 107 5.87 -13.61 0.23
C ASN A 107 5.25 -12.27 0.70
N PRO A 108 3.99 -12.25 1.16
CA PRO A 108 3.34 -11.05 1.69
C PRO A 108 3.94 -10.51 3.00
N TYR A 109 4.79 -11.30 3.65
CA TYR A 109 5.48 -10.96 4.90
C TYR A 109 6.94 -10.57 4.63
N LEU A 110 7.26 -10.23 3.37
CA LEU A 110 8.63 -9.94 2.97
C LEU A 110 9.26 -8.83 3.81
N ASN A 111 10.58 -8.93 4.00
CA ASN A 111 11.38 -7.88 4.58
C ASN A 111 12.25 -7.16 3.54
N LEU A 112 12.96 -6.12 3.99
CA LEU A 112 13.80 -5.31 3.12
C LEU A 112 14.96 -6.11 2.49
N ASP A 113 15.50 -7.09 3.20
CA ASP A 113 16.59 -7.91 2.69
C ASP A 113 16.11 -8.84 1.57
N GLU A 114 14.96 -9.49 1.74
CA GLU A 114 14.30 -10.26 0.67
C GLU A 114 13.98 -9.38 -0.54
N TRP A 115 13.49 -8.15 -0.30
CA TRP A 115 13.25 -7.19 -1.39
C TRP A 115 14.53 -6.78 -2.10
N ARG A 116 15.62 -6.53 -1.36
CA ARG A 116 16.95 -6.22 -1.92
C ARG A 116 17.45 -7.36 -2.80
N HIS A 117 17.31 -8.60 -2.34
CA HIS A 117 17.70 -9.79 -3.11
C HIS A 117 16.90 -9.94 -4.40
N GLN A 118 15.60 -9.61 -4.40
CA GLN A 118 14.77 -9.66 -5.62
C GLN A 118 15.29 -8.71 -6.72
N LEU A 119 15.85 -7.55 -6.33
CA LEU A 119 16.32 -6.53 -7.26
C LEU A 119 17.78 -6.70 -7.71
N ASP A 120 18.47 -7.76 -7.28
CA ASP A 120 19.92 -7.96 -7.48
C ASP A 120 20.72 -6.69 -7.11
N ALA A 121 20.26 -6.02 -6.05
CA ALA A 121 20.76 -4.73 -5.63
C ALA A 121 21.73 -4.90 -4.46
N GLU A 122 22.92 -5.46 -4.74
CA GLU A 122 24.02 -5.50 -3.77
C GLU A 122 24.33 -4.10 -3.22
N ASN A 123 24.74 -3.97 -1.94
CA ASN A 123 25.33 -2.81 -1.24
C ASN A 123 24.76 -1.39 -1.49
N LYS A 124 23.72 -1.23 -2.31
CA LYS A 124 23.10 0.04 -2.64
C LYS A 124 22.17 0.43 -1.51
N GLN A 125 22.19 1.70 -1.18
CA GLN A 125 21.27 2.25 -0.19
C GLN A 125 19.88 2.36 -0.83
N ALA A 126 18.88 1.73 -0.21
CA ALA A 126 17.50 1.94 -0.59
C ALA A 126 17.04 3.32 -0.13
N ASN A 127 16.19 3.99 -0.91
CA ASN A 127 15.53 5.22 -0.49
C ASN A 127 14.17 5.40 -1.17
N ILE A 128 13.35 6.27 -0.61
CA ILE A 128 12.15 6.83 -1.26
C ILE A 128 12.49 8.28 -1.60
N ASN A 129 12.91 8.51 -2.83
CA ASN A 129 13.46 9.79 -3.26
C ASN A 129 12.38 10.88 -3.52
N ILE A 130 12.81 12.12 -3.75
CA ILE A 130 11.91 13.24 -4.05
C ILE A 130 11.10 13.05 -5.34
N ALA A 131 11.63 12.32 -6.32
CA ALA A 131 10.91 12.03 -7.56
C ALA A 131 9.68 11.14 -7.30
N GLU A 132 9.81 10.16 -6.41
CA GLU A 132 8.69 9.36 -5.92
C GLU A 132 7.65 10.21 -5.18
N CYS A 133 8.07 11.12 -4.31
CA CYS A 133 7.15 12.05 -3.63
C CYS A 133 6.32 12.88 -4.62
N HIS A 134 6.97 13.47 -5.63
CA HIS A 134 6.27 14.21 -6.68
C HIS A 134 5.32 13.32 -7.50
N GLN A 135 5.73 12.08 -7.79
CA GLN A 135 4.91 11.12 -8.50
C GLN A 135 3.68 10.68 -7.69
N ILE A 136 3.81 10.52 -6.37
CA ILE A 136 2.70 10.26 -5.44
C ILE A 136 1.70 11.43 -5.51
N ILE A 137 2.16 12.66 -5.32
CA ILE A 137 1.28 13.85 -5.33
C ILE A 137 0.51 13.93 -6.66
N ARG A 138 1.20 13.72 -7.79
CA ARG A 138 0.59 13.70 -9.12
C ARG A 138 -0.50 12.63 -9.23
N LYS A 139 -0.22 11.37 -8.86
CA LYS A 139 -1.22 10.30 -8.88
C LYS A 139 -2.42 10.62 -8.00
N LEU A 140 -2.17 11.09 -6.78
CA LEU A 140 -3.23 11.35 -5.80
C LEU A 140 -4.09 12.58 -6.14
N SER A 141 -3.63 13.48 -7.01
CA SER A 141 -4.46 14.56 -7.54
C SER A 141 -5.58 14.07 -8.48
N LEU A 142 -5.46 12.86 -9.03
CA LEU A 142 -6.45 12.29 -9.94
C LEU A 142 -7.67 11.75 -9.17
N LYS A 143 -8.83 11.71 -9.83
CA LYS A 143 -10.02 11.07 -9.26
C LYS A 143 -9.86 9.54 -9.27
N PRO A 144 -10.43 8.82 -8.30
CA PRO A 144 -10.57 7.37 -8.39
C PRO A 144 -11.27 6.98 -9.70
N PHE A 145 -10.79 5.92 -10.35
CA PHE A 145 -11.22 5.46 -11.65
C PHE A 145 -12.36 4.44 -11.55
N GLU A 146 -12.23 3.44 -10.67
CA GLU A 146 -13.18 2.32 -10.55
C GLU A 146 -13.70 2.09 -9.13
N SER A 147 -12.94 2.44 -8.09
CA SER A 147 -13.39 2.31 -6.71
C SER A 147 -13.81 3.64 -6.08
N GLU A 148 -14.51 3.56 -4.95
CA GLU A 148 -14.90 4.74 -4.21
C GLU A 148 -13.68 5.55 -3.74
N TYR A 149 -12.68 4.86 -3.19
CA TYR A 149 -11.43 5.45 -2.73
C TYR A 149 -10.28 5.07 -3.64
N LYS A 150 -9.26 5.92 -3.68
CA LYS A 150 -7.91 5.55 -4.10
C LYS A 150 -7.01 5.41 -2.88
N VAL A 151 -6.13 4.41 -2.92
CA VAL A 151 -5.33 4.00 -1.78
C VAL A 151 -3.85 4.06 -2.15
N LEU A 152 -3.07 4.78 -1.36
CA LEU A 152 -1.61 4.67 -1.36
C LEU A 152 -1.20 3.78 -0.18
N ILE A 153 -0.50 2.69 -0.48
CA ILE A 153 0.23 1.89 0.50
C ILE A 153 1.70 2.24 0.39
N MET A 154 2.26 2.83 1.45
CA MET A 154 3.66 3.16 1.57
C MET A 154 4.33 2.19 2.52
N TRP A 155 5.20 1.32 2.01
CA TRP A 155 5.96 0.40 2.83
C TRP A 155 7.27 1.05 3.27
N LEU A 156 7.62 0.92 4.56
CA LEU A 156 8.83 1.48 5.17
C LEU A 156 8.99 3.00 4.95
N PRO A 157 8.02 3.82 5.40
CA PRO A 157 8.03 5.28 5.21
C PRO A 157 9.26 5.97 5.81
N GLU A 158 9.98 5.36 6.75
CA GLU A 158 11.24 5.86 7.31
C GLU A 158 12.34 6.07 6.25
N TYR A 159 12.24 5.42 5.09
CA TYR A 159 13.15 5.61 3.96
C TYR A 159 12.90 6.87 3.13
N LEU A 160 11.88 7.67 3.50
CA LEU A 160 11.68 9.03 2.98
C LEU A 160 12.74 10.01 3.49
N ASP A 161 13.24 9.80 4.72
CA ASP A 161 14.11 10.76 5.41
C ASP A 161 13.56 12.21 5.29
N LYS A 162 14.37 13.17 4.87
CA LYS A 162 13.95 14.57 4.66
C LYS A 162 12.96 14.79 3.52
N GLU A 163 12.88 13.87 2.55
CA GLU A 163 12.01 14.03 1.37
C GLU A 163 10.53 13.87 1.71
N GLY A 164 10.22 13.25 2.86
CA GLY A 164 8.86 13.13 3.38
C GLY A 164 8.15 14.47 3.61
N ASN A 165 8.91 15.56 3.81
CA ASN A 165 8.36 16.91 3.94
C ASN A 165 7.53 17.33 2.73
N ALA A 166 7.84 16.84 1.53
CA ALA A 166 7.08 17.12 0.32
C ALA A 166 5.63 16.59 0.38
N LEU A 167 5.38 15.55 1.21
CA LEU A 167 4.08 14.91 1.32
C LEU A 167 3.19 15.53 2.42
N LEU A 168 3.74 16.31 3.36
CA LEU A 168 2.99 16.80 4.53
C LEU A 168 1.65 17.46 4.17
N LYS A 169 1.67 18.35 3.18
CA LYS A 169 0.45 19.04 2.72
C LYS A 169 -0.63 18.08 2.20
N VAL A 170 -0.24 17.05 1.45
CA VAL A 170 -1.21 16.08 0.89
C VAL A 170 -1.73 15.11 1.96
N ILE A 171 -1.01 14.96 3.07
CA ILE A 171 -1.41 14.14 4.21
C ILE A 171 -2.40 14.89 5.09
N GLU A 172 -2.11 16.16 5.37
CA GLU A 172 -2.98 17.04 6.18
C GLU A 172 -4.30 17.35 5.45
N GLU A 173 -4.22 17.62 4.15
CA GLU A 173 -5.37 17.98 3.31
C GLU A 173 -5.45 17.07 2.08
N PRO A 174 -5.84 15.79 2.27
CA PRO A 174 -5.84 14.83 1.19
C PRO A 174 -6.91 15.17 0.14
N PRO A 175 -6.64 14.91 -1.15
CA PRO A 175 -7.67 14.96 -2.18
C PRO A 175 -8.85 14.07 -1.80
N GLN A 176 -10.06 14.45 -2.21
CA GLN A 176 -11.27 13.68 -1.86
C GLN A 176 -11.12 12.19 -2.18
N LYS A 177 -11.63 11.37 -1.26
CA LYS A 177 -11.62 9.90 -1.34
C LYS A 177 -10.22 9.31 -1.54
N THR A 178 -9.23 9.83 -0.81
CA THR A 178 -7.85 9.32 -0.79
C THR A 178 -7.54 8.73 0.57
N LEU A 179 -6.95 7.53 0.58
CA LEU A 179 -6.52 6.83 1.78
C LEU A 179 -5.02 6.58 1.72
N PHE A 180 -4.33 6.83 2.83
CA PHE A 180 -2.90 6.59 3.03
C PHE A 180 -2.70 5.53 4.09
N TYR A 181 -2.03 4.45 3.72
CA TYR A 181 -1.62 3.38 4.61
C TYR A 181 -0.09 3.32 4.63
N TRP A 182 0.50 3.41 5.82
CA TRP A 182 1.95 3.34 6.05
C TRP A 182 2.30 2.17 6.95
#